data_AF-V7EZD0-F1
#
_entry.id   AF-V7EZD0-F1
#
_cell.length_a   1.000
_cell.length_b   1.000
_cell.length_c   1.000
_cell.angle_alpha   90.00
_cell.angle_beta   90.00
_cell.angle_gamma   90.00
#
_symmetry.space_group_name_H-M   'P 1'
#
loop_
_entity.id
_entity.type
_entity.pdbx_description
1 polymer ?
#
loop_
_entity_poly.entity_id
_entity_poly.type
_entity_poly.pdbx_seq_one_letter_code
_entity_poly.pdbx_strand_id
1 'polypeptide(L)'
;MLKSVLALSLISTQCLAGTPKGECANLWKMYGVFMRASLICNFPESNAVRKTLTLLKKDCPKSTEAQARRYVADGFKEFDKGVASKGHPKACGEAFTSWTRLEGLRSQR
;
A
#
# COMPACT_ATOMS: atom_id res chain seq x y z
N MET A 1 -15.22 -21.32 -50.12
CA MET A 1 -13.89 -20.68 -50.06
C MET A 1 -13.75 -20.08 -48.66
N LEU A 2 -12.98 -20.72 -47.76
CA LEU A 2 -11.61 -20.29 -47.35
C LEU A 2 -11.59 -18.82 -46.87
N LYS A 3 -11.14 -18.43 -45.68
CA LYS A 3 -10.08 -18.96 -44.81
C LYS A 3 -10.11 -18.20 -43.46
N SER A 4 -9.79 -18.92 -42.40
CA SER A 4 -9.30 -18.42 -41.10
C SER A 4 -7.99 -17.60 -41.23
N VAL A 5 -7.51 -17.07 -40.09
CA VAL A 5 -6.12 -16.67 -39.77
C VAL A 5 -5.77 -15.23 -40.22
N LEU A 6 -5.15 -14.32 -39.47
CA LEU A 6 -4.65 -14.14 -38.09
C LEU A 6 -3.86 -12.81 -38.17
N ALA A 7 -3.39 -12.33 -37.02
CA ALA A 7 -2.18 -11.53 -36.87
C ALA A 7 -2.32 -10.01 -37.01
N LEU A 8 -2.27 -9.30 -35.86
CA LEU A 8 -1.05 -8.72 -35.27
C LEU A 8 -0.74 -7.39 -35.99
N SER A 9 -0.74 -6.23 -35.35
CA SER A 9 0.03 -5.95 -34.15
C SER A 9 0.07 -4.44 -33.88
N LEU A 10 0.36 -4.09 -32.62
CA LEU A 10 0.87 -2.79 -32.15
C LEU A 10 -0.17 -1.65 -32.23
N ILE A 11 -0.69 -1.11 -31.13
CA ILE A 11 0.03 -0.65 -29.94
C ILE A 11 -0.96 -0.83 -28.78
N SER A 12 -0.87 -1.97 -28.07
CA SER A 12 -1.21 -1.94 -26.66
C SER A 12 -0.19 -1.00 -26.05
N THR A 13 -0.59 0.25 -25.83
CA THR A 13 0.04 1.14 -24.86
C THR A 13 -0.18 0.46 -23.52
N GLN A 14 0.59 -0.59 -23.28
CA GLN A 14 1.01 -0.99 -21.95
C GLN A 14 1.80 0.22 -21.50
N CYS A 15 1.07 1.22 -21.00
CA CYS A 15 1.63 2.15 -20.08
C CYS A 15 2.27 1.26 -19.02
N LEU A 16 3.59 1.09 -19.14
CA LEU A 16 4.52 1.30 -18.05
C LEU A 16 4.13 2.62 -17.40
N ALA A 17 2.97 2.66 -16.75
CA ALA A 17 2.59 3.63 -15.77
C ALA A 17 3.53 3.30 -14.62
N GLY A 18 4.78 3.78 -14.75
CA GLY A 18 5.61 3.99 -13.59
C GLY A 18 4.70 4.70 -12.61
N THR A 19 4.44 4.03 -11.50
CA THR A 19 3.62 4.53 -10.41
C THR A 19 3.95 6.00 -10.21
N PRO A 20 2.98 6.94 -10.29
CA PRO A 20 3.21 8.38 -10.16
C PRO A 20 4.23 8.69 -9.06
N LYS A 21 5.17 9.61 -9.34
CA LYS A 21 6.29 9.93 -8.43
C LYS A 21 5.79 10.07 -6.99
N GLY A 22 6.24 9.16 -6.11
CA GLY A 22 5.90 9.17 -4.68
C GLY A 22 4.84 8.16 -4.24
N GLU A 23 4.13 7.49 -5.15
CA GLU A 23 3.12 6.48 -4.79
C GLU A 23 3.74 5.32 -3.99
N CYS A 24 4.91 4.83 -4.39
CA CYS A 24 5.62 3.78 -3.66
C CYS A 24 6.13 4.23 -2.30
N ALA A 25 6.60 5.48 -2.19
CA ALA A 25 7.01 6.05 -0.91
C ALA A 25 5.82 6.09 0.06
N ASN A 26 4.66 6.54 -0.42
CA ASN A 26 3.43 6.61 0.36
C ASN A 26 2.91 5.22 0.75
N LEU A 27 2.96 4.24 -0.15
CA LEU A 27 2.59 2.86 0.14
C LEU A 27 3.49 2.23 1.21
N TRP A 28 4.81 2.42 1.12
CA TRP A 28 5.75 1.93 2.15
C TRP A 28 5.52 2.62 3.49
N LYS A 29 5.22 3.92 3.47
CA LYS A 29 4.89 4.66 4.68
C LYS A 29 3.59 4.16 5.32
N MET A 30 2.53 3.97 4.54
CA MET A 30 1.28 3.37 5.01
C MET A 30 1.49 1.96 5.56
N TYR A 31 2.31 1.13 4.90
CA TYR A 31 2.71 -0.17 5.41
C TYR A 31 3.34 -0.05 6.81
N GLY A 32 4.24 0.92 7.01
CA GLY A 32 4.79 1.23 8.32
C GLY A 32 3.73 1.62 9.34
N VAL A 33 2.82 2.53 9.01
CA VAL A 33 1.72 2.95 9.89
C VAL A 33 0.88 1.73 10.33
N PHE A 34 0.48 0.85 9.40
CA PHE A 34 -0.33 -0.32 9.74
C PHE A 34 0.43 -1.39 10.52
N MET A 35 1.71 -1.60 10.23
CA MET A 35 2.57 -2.46 11.03
C MET A 35 2.64 -1.98 12.47
N ARG A 36 2.90 -0.67 12.66
CA ARG A 36 2.99 -0.08 14.00
C ARG A 36 1.65 -0.09 14.73
N ALA A 37 0.56 0.23 14.04
CA ALA A 37 -0.79 0.19 14.58
C ALA A 37 -1.21 -1.24 14.94
N SER A 38 -0.88 -2.25 14.13
CA SER A 38 -1.18 -3.66 14.44
C SER A 38 -0.53 -4.09 15.76
N LEU A 39 0.72 -3.68 16.00
CA LEU A 39 1.45 -3.99 17.23
C LEU A 39 0.90 -3.27 18.46
N ILE A 40 0.46 -2.01 18.31
CA ILE A 40 0.05 -1.16 19.44
C ILE A 40 -1.45 -1.27 19.75
N CYS A 41 -2.28 -1.49 18.73
CA CYS A 41 -3.74 -1.49 18.82
C CYS A 41 -4.35 -2.90 18.84
N ASN A 42 -3.55 -3.97 18.77
CA ASN A 42 -4.01 -5.36 18.72
C ASN A 42 -5.09 -5.62 17.64
N PHE A 43 -4.91 -5.05 16.45
CA PHE A 43 -5.84 -5.33 15.36
C PHE A 43 -5.80 -6.81 14.95
N PRO A 44 -6.97 -7.45 14.69
CA PRO A 44 -7.03 -8.85 14.31
C PRO A 44 -6.18 -9.09 13.07
N GLU A 45 -5.37 -10.14 13.15
CA GLU A 45 -4.18 -10.43 12.34
C GLU A 45 -4.15 -9.79 10.95
N SER A 46 -3.52 -8.60 10.87
CA SER A 46 -2.61 -8.19 9.80
C SER A 46 -3.11 -8.28 8.35
N ASN A 47 -4.42 -8.32 8.07
CA ASN A 47 -4.89 -8.42 6.68
C ASN A 47 -4.51 -7.18 5.86
N ALA A 48 -4.57 -5.98 6.43
CA ALA A 48 -4.03 -4.79 5.77
C ALA A 48 -2.52 -4.87 5.59
N VAL A 49 -1.76 -5.30 6.60
CA VAL A 49 -0.30 -5.45 6.47
C VAL A 49 0.04 -6.40 5.30
N ARG A 50 -0.60 -7.57 5.26
CA ARG A 50 -0.44 -8.55 4.17
C ARG A 50 -0.85 -7.97 2.82
N LYS A 51 -2.01 -7.31 2.74
CA LYS A 51 -2.54 -6.71 1.51
C LYS A 51 -1.67 -5.55 1.02
N THR A 52 -1.25 -4.63 1.90
CA THR A 52 -0.35 -3.53 1.57
C THR A 52 1.00 -4.06 1.11
N LEU A 53 1.52 -5.15 1.70
CA LEU A 53 2.73 -5.79 1.21
C LEU A 53 2.55 -6.41 -0.19
N THR A 54 1.40 -7.04 -0.46
CA THR A 54 1.06 -7.54 -1.81
C THR A 54 0.98 -6.40 -2.82
N LEU A 55 0.39 -5.25 -2.44
CA LEU A 55 0.35 -4.04 -3.27
C LEU A 55 1.75 -3.52 -3.57
N LEU A 56 2.61 -3.42 -2.56
CA LEU A 56 3.99 -2.99 -2.71
C LEU A 56 4.77 -3.90 -3.66
N LYS A 57 4.57 -5.22 -3.60
CA LYS A 57 5.20 -6.16 -4.53
C LYS A 57 4.71 -5.98 -5.97
N LYS A 58 3.43 -5.66 -6.17
CA LYS A 58 2.82 -5.47 -7.49
C LYS A 58 3.18 -4.12 -8.11
N ASP A 59 2.96 -3.05 -7.37
CA ASP A 59 2.96 -1.68 -7.88
C ASP A 59 4.33 -0.99 -7.66
N CYS A 60 5.19 -1.56 -6.79
CA CYS A 60 6.48 -0.99 -6.42
C CYS A 60 7.67 -1.98 -6.53
N PRO A 61 7.79 -2.76 -7.63
CA PRO A 61 8.77 -3.84 -7.75
C PRO A 61 10.23 -3.37 -7.77
N LYS A 62 10.48 -2.09 -8.06
CA LYS A 62 11.82 -1.48 -8.11
C LYS A 62 12.26 -0.85 -6.78
N SER A 63 11.46 -0.97 -5.72
CA SER A 63 11.83 -0.42 -4.41
C SER A 63 13.06 -1.13 -3.87
N THR A 64 14.11 -0.38 -3.52
CA THR A 64 15.25 -0.97 -2.82
C THR A 64 14.90 -1.22 -1.37
N GLU A 65 15.59 -2.17 -0.74
CA GLU A 65 15.41 -2.46 0.67
C GLU A 65 15.69 -1.23 1.55
N ALA A 66 16.73 -0.47 1.23
CA ALA A 66 17.06 0.77 1.94
C ALA A 66 15.93 1.81 1.85
N GLN A 67 15.32 1.95 0.68
CA GLN A 67 14.19 2.86 0.46
C GLN A 67 12.94 2.40 1.24
N ALA A 68 12.64 1.10 1.20
CA ALA A 68 11.54 0.51 1.95
C ALA A 68 11.71 0.74 3.46
N ARG A 69 12.89 0.42 4.01
CA ARG A 69 13.21 0.61 5.43
C ARG A 69 13.02 2.06 5.88
N ARG A 70 13.47 3.03 5.08
CA ARG A 70 13.31 4.45 5.37
C ARG A 70 11.84 4.85 5.51
N TYR A 71 11.02 4.56 4.50
CA TYR A 71 9.62 4.98 4.51
C TYR A 71 8.79 4.23 5.55
N VAL A 72 9.11 2.96 5.82
CA VAL A 72 8.49 2.21 6.92
C VAL A 72 8.80 2.87 8.27
N ALA A 73 10.04 3.25 8.52
CA ALA A 73 10.42 3.97 9.73
C ALA A 73 9.72 5.33 9.85
N ASP A 74 9.53 6.04 8.72
CA ASP A 74 8.74 7.27 8.71
C ASP A 74 7.26 7.02 9.04
N GLY A 75 6.70 5.90 8.59
CA GLY A 75 5.35 5.45 8.96
C GLY A 75 5.22 5.14 10.46
N PHE A 76 6.23 4.52 11.07
CA PHE A 76 6.25 4.28 12.51
C PHE A 76 6.22 5.59 13.29
N LYS A 77 7.09 6.53 12.92
CA LYS A 77 7.14 7.86 13.55
C LYS A 77 5.83 8.61 13.42
N GLU A 78 5.15 8.50 12.27
CA GLU A 78 3.86 9.14 12.06
C GLU A 78 2.79 8.58 13.00
N PHE A 79 2.72 7.26 13.14
CA PHE A 79 1.78 6.63 14.07
C PHE A 79 2.10 7.02 15.53
N ASP A 80 3.37 6.93 15.93
CA ASP A 80 3.81 7.27 17.28
C ASP A 80 3.52 8.75 17.61
N LYS A 81 3.71 9.66 16.64
CA LYS A 81 3.29 11.07 16.76
C LYS A 81 1.78 11.21 16.92
N GLY A 82 1.00 10.41 16.19
CA GLY A 82 -0.46 10.35 16.33
C GLY A 82 -0.87 9.94 17.75
N VAL A 83 -0.25 8.90 18.29
CA VAL A 83 -0.48 8.45 19.67
C VAL A 83 -0.11 9.53 20.68
N ALA A 84 1.06 10.16 20.53
CA ALA A 84 1.52 11.19 21.45
C ALA A 84 0.63 12.45 21.43
N SER A 85 0.12 12.84 20.27
CA SER A 85 -0.69 14.07 20.11
C SER A 85 -2.17 13.89 20.39
N LYS A 86 -2.74 12.71 20.12
CA LYS A 86 -4.20 12.46 20.16
C LYS A 86 -4.62 11.40 21.17
N GLY A 87 -3.66 10.69 21.76
CA GLY A 87 -3.91 9.53 22.62
C GLY A 87 -4.13 8.24 21.83
N HIS A 88 -3.92 7.11 22.52
CA HIS A 88 -3.98 5.77 21.95
C HIS A 88 -5.32 5.43 21.29
N PRO A 89 -6.50 5.63 21.92
CA PRO A 89 -7.78 5.22 21.32
C PRO A 89 -8.06 5.93 19.99
N LYS A 90 -7.76 7.23 19.90
CA LYS A 90 -8.01 8.04 18.72
C LYS A 90 -7.04 7.69 17.58
N ALA A 91 -5.75 7.52 17.89
CA ALA A 91 -4.76 7.10 16.90
C ALA A 91 -5.07 5.71 16.32
N CYS A 92 -5.50 4.77 17.17
CA CYS A 92 -5.96 3.46 16.71
C CYS A 92 -7.22 3.57 15.84
N GLY A 93 -8.24 4.34 16.24
CA GLY A 93 -9.45 4.52 15.43
C GLY A 93 -9.19 5.13 14.04
N GLU A 94 -8.29 6.11 13.96
CA GLU A 94 -7.88 6.72 12.68
C GLU A 94 -7.11 5.73 11.78
N ALA A 95 -6.22 4.91 12.38
CA ALA A 95 -5.50 3.86 11.66
C ALA A 95 -6.45 2.77 11.15
N PHE A 96 -7.44 2.36 11.95
CA PHE A 96 -8.46 1.39 11.56
C PHE A 96 -9.37 1.92 10.43
N THR A 97 -9.75 3.19 10.49
CA THR A 97 -10.52 3.84 9.42
C THR A 97 -9.72 3.89 8.11
N SER A 98 -8.42 4.17 8.20
CA SER A 98 -7.53 4.19 7.03
C SER A 98 -7.32 2.78 6.45
N TRP A 99 -7.20 1.77 7.32
CA TRP A 99 -7.14 0.36 6.97
C TRP A 99 -8.39 -0.07 6.19
N THR A 100 -9.58 0.14 6.77
CA THR A 100 -10.87 -0.25 6.16
C THR A 100 -11.12 0.47 4.84
N ARG A 101 -10.73 1.75 4.71
CA ARG A 101 -10.80 2.48 3.45
C ARG A 101 -9.94 1.86 2.35
N LEU A 102 -8.72 1.42 2.66
CA LEU A 102 -7.86 0.74 1.69
C LEU A 102 -8.43 -0.62 1.27
N GLU A 103 -9.13 -1.31 2.17
CA GLU A 103 -9.84 -2.54 1.81
C GLU A 103 -11.06 -2.27 0.92
N GLY A 104 -11.82 -1.21 1.19
CA GLY A 104 -13.03 -0.85 0.43
C GLY A 104 -12.76 -0.28 -0.97
N LEU A 105 -11.69 0.50 -1.15
CA LEU A 105 -11.35 1.15 -2.43
C LEU A 105 -10.99 0.19 -3.57
N ARG A 106 -10.85 -1.11 -3.30
CA ARG A 106 -10.53 -2.11 -4.33
C ARG A 106 -11.59 -3.19 -4.54
N SER A 107 -12.70 -3.19 -3.80
CA SER A 107 -13.85 -4.04 -4.17
C SER A 107 -14.59 -3.53 -5.42
N GLN A 108 -14.18 -2.38 -5.97
CA GLN A 108 -14.77 -1.74 -7.15
C GLN A 108 -13.81 -1.71 -8.36
N ARG A 109 -12.68 -2.43 -8.32
CA ARG A 109 -11.71 -2.51 -9.43
C ARG A 109 -11.42 -3.93 -9.85
#